data_AF-A0A2V6M959-F1
#
_entry.id   AF-A0A2V6M959-F1
#
_cell.length_a   1.000
_cell.length_b   1.000
_cell.length_c   1.000
_cell.angle_alpha   90.00
_cell.angle_beta   90.00
_cell.angle_gamma   90.00
#
_symmetry.space_group_name_H-M   'P 1'
#
loop_
_entity.id
_entity.type
_entity.pdbx_description
1 polymer ?
#
loop_
_entity_poly.entity_id
_entity_poly.type
_entity_poly.pdbx_seq_one_letter_code
_entity_poly.pdbx_strand_id
1 'polypeptide(L)'
;FELVVWLGLSATGGFCEELTFRGYLTRQFSAWTGSRVFAIVLQGVAFGLAHGYYQKVMVVIMVQGWLLGLFAYWRKSLRPGMLAHGLQDAIGGLVAFFS
;
A
#
# COMPACT_ATOMS: atom_id res chain seq x y z
N PHE A 1 -13.96 -21.90 -1.96
CA PHE A 1 -14.16 -21.05 -0.77
C PHE A 1 -12.95 -20.15 -0.54
N GLU A 2 -11.74 -20.72 -0.49
CA GLU A 2 -10.48 -19.98 -0.30
C GLU A 2 -10.30 -18.79 -1.26
N LEU A 3 -10.55 -18.98 -2.57
CA LEU A 3 -10.42 -17.88 -3.53
C LEU A 3 -11.36 -16.70 -3.24
N VAL A 4 -12.60 -16.96 -2.83
CA VAL A 4 -13.56 -15.88 -2.49
C VAL A 4 -13.10 -15.12 -1.25
N VAL A 5 -12.58 -15.85 -0.25
CA VAL A 5 -11.99 -15.24 0.95
C VAL A 5 -10.77 -14.40 0.58
N TRP A 6 -9.90 -14.89 -0.31
CA TRP A 6 -8.75 -14.15 -0.80
C TRP A 6 -9.14 -12.85 -1.50
N LEU A 7 -10.12 -12.89 -2.42
CA LEU A 7 -10.59 -11.68 -3.10
C LEU A 7 -11.15 -10.65 -2.13
N GLY A 8 -11.89 -11.10 -1.10
CA GLY A 8 -12.35 -10.24 -0.02
C GLY A 8 -11.18 -9.64 0.78
N LEU A 9 -10.19 -10.48 1.14
CA LEU A 9 -8.99 -10.05 1.84
C LEU A 9 -8.21 -9.01 1.04
N SER A 10 -7.93 -9.25 -0.25
CA SER A 10 -7.25 -8.31 -1.14
C SER A 10 -7.98 -6.97 -1.24
N ALA A 11 -9.31 -6.98 -1.37
CA ALA A 11 -10.09 -5.74 -1.40
C ALA A 11 -9.98 -4.96 -0.07
N THR A 12 -10.08 -5.65 1.06
CA THR A 12 -9.92 -5.02 2.38
C THR A 12 -8.50 -4.58 2.68
N GLY A 13 -7.49 -5.34 2.22
CA GLY A 13 -6.06 -5.02 2.35
C GLY A 13 -5.74 -3.74 1.61
N GLY A 14 -6.04 -3.68 0.30
CA GLY A 14 -5.86 -2.48 -0.51
C GLY A 14 -6.60 -1.26 0.04
N PHE A 15 -7.78 -1.43 0.66
CA PHE A 15 -8.47 -0.33 1.33
C PHE A 15 -7.78 0.12 2.63
N CYS A 16 -7.56 -0.81 3.56
CA CYS A 16 -7.03 -0.53 4.89
C CYS A 16 -5.60 0.00 4.85
N GLU A 17 -4.76 -0.57 3.99
CA GLU A 17 -3.36 -0.17 3.86
C GLU A 17 -3.23 1.21 3.23
N GLU A 18 -3.99 1.51 2.17
CA GLU A 18 -3.97 2.85 1.58
C GLU A 18 -4.52 3.92 2.54
N LEU A 19 -5.60 3.60 3.29
CA LEU A 19 -6.14 4.50 4.28
C LEU A 19 -5.14 4.78 5.42
N THR A 20 -4.45 3.74 5.90
CA THR A 20 -3.51 3.84 7.03
C THR A 20 -2.22 4.53 6.62
N PHE A 21 -1.54 4.02 5.58
CA PHE A 21 -0.21 4.50 5.20
C PHE A 21 -0.27 5.80 4.40
N ARG A 22 -1.09 5.84 3.33
CA ARG A 22 -1.14 6.99 2.42
C ARG A 22 -2.07 8.08 2.93
N GLY A 23 -3.12 7.71 3.67
CA GLY A 23 -4.02 8.64 4.34
C GLY A 23 -3.48 9.14 5.68
N TYR A 24 -3.57 8.31 6.72
CA TYR A 24 -3.31 8.71 8.09
C TYR A 24 -1.83 9.01 8.34
N LEU A 25 -0.91 8.08 8.08
CA LEU A 25 0.52 8.28 8.37
C LEU A 25 1.13 9.41 7.54
N THR A 26 0.84 9.51 6.25
CA THR A 26 1.30 10.66 5.44
C THR A 26 0.83 11.99 6.04
N ARG A 27 -0.40 12.06 6.57
CA ARG A 27 -0.92 13.28 7.23
C ARG A 27 -0.14 13.58 8.51
N GLN A 28 0.08 12.58 9.37
CA GLN A 28 0.82 12.75 10.62
C GLN A 28 2.27 13.15 10.37
N PHE A 29 2.96 12.47 9.46
CA PHE A 29 4.34 12.81 9.11
C PHE A 29 4.44 14.18 8.43
N SER A 30 3.46 14.58 7.63
CA SER A 30 3.42 15.93 7.06
C SER A 30 3.27 16.99 8.16
N ALA A 31 2.41 16.75 9.16
CA ALA A 31 2.24 17.65 10.30
C ALA A 31 3.50 17.73 11.16
N TRP A 32 4.20 16.61 11.34
CA TRP A 32 5.44 16.55 12.13
C TRP A 32 6.62 17.23 11.43
N THR A 33 6.76 17.06 10.12
CA THR A 33 7.97 17.43 9.37
C THR A 33 7.82 18.71 8.55
N GLY A 34 6.59 19.19 8.36
CA GLY A 34 6.28 20.29 7.46
C GLY A 34 6.43 19.96 5.96
N SER A 35 6.82 18.73 5.60
CA SER A 35 7.09 18.33 4.22
C SER A 35 6.29 17.11 3.82
N ARG A 36 5.41 17.29 2.82
CA ARG A 36 4.60 16.19 2.28
C ARG A 36 5.43 15.17 1.51
N VAL A 37 6.52 15.60 0.87
CA VAL A 37 7.46 14.70 0.19
C VAL A 37 8.17 13.82 1.22
N PHE A 38 8.65 14.42 2.31
CA PHE A 38 9.30 13.66 3.37
C PHE A 38 8.31 12.71 4.07
N ALA A 39 7.06 13.12 4.24
CA ALA A 39 6.00 12.25 4.73
C ALA A 39 5.74 11.02 3.85
N ILE A 40 5.79 11.17 2.52
CA ILE A 40 5.67 10.05 1.56
C ILE A 40 6.85 9.07 1.73
N VAL A 41 8.06 9.60 1.95
CA VAL A 41 9.24 8.75 2.22
C VAL A 41 9.04 7.96 3.51
N LEU A 42 8.71 8.64 4.61
CA LEU A 42 8.52 8.01 5.93
C LEU A 42 7.42 6.96 5.94
N GLN A 43 6.25 7.24 5.33
CA GLN A 43 5.16 6.26 5.27
C GLN A 43 5.54 5.02 4.46
N GLY A 44 6.31 5.18 3.37
CA GLY A 44 6.73 4.03 2.56
C GLY A 44 7.78 3.17 3.26
N VAL A 45 8.68 3.78 4.04
CA VAL A 45 9.59 3.04 4.93
C VAL A 45 8.79 2.25 5.97
N ALA A 46 7.83 2.89 6.64
CA ALA A 46 6.95 2.22 7.60
C ALA A 46 6.16 1.07 6.94
N PHE A 47 5.67 1.27 5.71
CA PHE A 47 4.99 0.25 4.92
C PHE A 47 5.90 -0.95 4.63
N GLY A 48 7.12 -0.73 4.15
CA GLY A 48 8.10 -1.79 3.92
C GLY A 48 8.47 -2.56 5.19
N LEU A 49 8.68 -1.85 6.30
CA LEU A 49 9.01 -2.47 7.59
C LEU A 49 7.87 -3.32 8.14
N ALA A 50 6.61 -2.90 7.96
CA ALA A 50 5.43 -3.70 8.29
C ALA A 50 5.39 -5.03 7.52
N HIS A 51 6.07 -5.08 6.37
CA HIS A 51 6.23 -6.26 5.50
C HIS A 51 7.60 -6.95 5.65
N GLY A 52 8.32 -6.67 6.74
CA GLY A 52 9.68 -7.22 6.97
C GLY A 52 9.75 -8.75 7.00
N TYR A 53 8.62 -9.43 7.24
CA TYR A 53 8.53 -10.88 7.18
C TYR A 53 8.83 -11.45 5.77
N TYR A 54 8.71 -10.62 4.72
CA TYR A 54 9.13 -10.95 3.35
C TYR A 54 10.62 -10.73 3.07
N GLN A 55 11.42 -10.42 4.09
CA GLN A 55 12.88 -10.31 4.00
C GLN A 55 13.31 -9.36 2.87
N LYS A 56 14.09 -9.82 1.88
CA LYS A 56 14.58 -9.00 0.78
C LYS A 56 13.45 -8.40 -0.08
N VAL A 57 12.31 -9.08 -0.18
CA VAL A 57 11.15 -8.59 -0.96
C VAL A 57 10.50 -7.38 -0.31
N MET A 58 10.71 -7.14 1.00
CA MET A 58 10.22 -5.94 1.70
C MET A 58 10.68 -4.64 1.00
N VAL A 59 11.85 -4.65 0.36
CA VAL A 59 12.38 -3.48 -0.36
C VAL A 59 11.53 -3.17 -1.60
N VAL A 60 11.05 -4.19 -2.30
CA VAL A 60 10.16 -4.02 -3.46
C VAL A 60 8.80 -3.49 -2.99
N ILE A 61 8.28 -4.03 -1.88
CA ILE A 61 7.04 -3.58 -1.24
C ILE A 61 7.17 -2.12 -0.76
N MET A 62 8.32 -1.73 -0.20
CA MET A 62 8.62 -0.34 0.16
C MET A 62 8.59 0.60 -1.04
N VAL A 63 9.18 0.18 -2.18
CA VAL A 63 9.17 0.98 -3.41
C VAL A 63 7.75 1.14 -3.95
N GLN A 64 6.94 0.07 -3.96
CA GLN A 64 5.51 0.14 -4.25
C GLN A 64 4.77 1.08 -3.27
N GLY A 65 5.15 1.01 -1.99
CA GLY A 65 4.93 1.97 -0.91
C GLY A 65 4.94 3.43 -1.37
N TRP A 66 6.10 3.83 -1.86
CA TRP A 66 6.38 5.17 -2.34
C TRP A 66 5.64 5.51 -3.63
N LEU A 67 5.56 4.58 -4.59
CA LEU A 67 4.85 4.81 -5.85
C LEU A 67 3.36 5.09 -5.62
N LEU A 68 2.70 4.31 -4.76
CA LEU A 68 1.30 4.56 -4.39
C LEU A 68 1.13 5.85 -3.58
N GLY A 69 2.09 6.19 -2.70
CA GLY A 69 2.09 7.47 -1.99
C GLY A 69 2.24 8.68 -2.92
N LEU A 70 3.14 8.60 -3.92
CA LEU A 70 3.30 9.61 -4.95
C LEU A 70 2.05 9.70 -5.84
N PHE A 71 1.45 8.55 -6.18
CA PHE A 71 0.23 8.49 -6.96
C PHE A 71 -0.95 9.14 -6.23
N ALA A 72 -1.13 8.85 -4.94
CA ALA A 72 -2.13 9.49 -4.09
C ALA A 72 -1.91 11.01 -3.99
N TYR A 73 -0.65 11.45 -3.89
CA TYR A 73 -0.29 12.86 -3.91
C TYR A 73 -0.66 13.54 -5.23
N TRP A 74 -0.31 12.94 -6.36
CA TRP A 74 -0.63 13.47 -7.69
C TRP A 74 -2.14 13.51 -7.95
N ARG A 75 -2.86 12.44 -7.62
CA ARG A 75 -4.31 12.31 -7.84
C ARG A 75 -5.15 13.03 -6.80
N LYS A 76 -4.55 13.51 -5.71
CA LYS A 76 -5.23 14.10 -4.55
C LYS A 76 -6.35 13.19 -4.01
N SER A 77 -6.18 11.88 -4.12
CA SER A 77 -7.19 10.87 -3.79
C SER A 77 -6.54 9.52 -3.53
N LEU A 78 -7.05 8.79 -2.54
CA LEU A 78 -6.61 7.43 -2.22
C LEU A 78 -7.32 6.37 -3.06
N ARG A 79 -8.52 6.68 -3.59
CA ARG A 79 -9.38 5.69 -4.27
C ARG A 79 -8.69 4.96 -5.43
N PRO A 80 -7.93 5.65 -6.31
CA PRO A 80 -7.20 4.96 -7.37
C PRO A 80 -6.12 4.01 -6.82
N GLY A 81 -5.45 4.39 -5.73
CA GLY A 81 -4.48 3.54 -5.05
C GLY A 81 -5.13 2.31 -4.42
N MET A 82 -6.27 2.47 -3.75
CA MET A 82 -7.03 1.37 -3.14
C MET A 82 -7.43 0.32 -4.18
N LEU A 83 -7.93 0.77 -5.34
CA LEU A 83 -8.30 -0.11 -6.44
C LEU A 83 -7.08 -0.81 -7.04
N ALA A 84 -5.99 -0.06 -7.31
CA ALA A 84 -4.79 -0.62 -7.92
C ALA A 84 -4.12 -1.65 -7.00
N HIS A 85 -4.00 -1.34 -5.71
CA HIS A 85 -3.40 -2.20 -4.70
C HIS A 85 -4.24 -3.46 -4.49
N GLY A 86 -5.54 -3.31 -4.22
CA GLY A 86 -6.42 -4.47 -4.03
C GLY A 86 -6.51 -5.35 -5.28
N LEU A 87 -6.48 -4.76 -6.47
CA LEU A 87 -6.45 -5.52 -7.72
C LEU A 87 -5.12 -6.26 -7.92
N GLN A 88 -4.00 -5.65 -7.57
CA GLN A 88 -2.69 -6.29 -7.62
C GLN A 88 -2.65 -7.54 -6.72
N ASP A 89 -3.15 -7.44 -5.50
CA ASP A 89 -3.19 -8.56 -4.55
C ASP A 89 -4.15 -9.66 -5.03
N ALA A 90 -5.29 -9.26 -5.60
CA ALA A 90 -6.27 -10.20 -6.16
C ALA A 90 -5.69 -10.97 -7.36
N ILE A 91 -5.02 -10.27 -8.28
CA ILE A 91 -4.35 -10.88 -9.44
C ILE A 91 -3.23 -11.81 -8.98
N GLY A 92 -2.40 -11.37 -8.01
CA GLY A 92 -1.32 -12.18 -7.46
C GLY A 92 -1.82 -13.51 -6.89
N GLY A 93 -2.88 -13.48 -6.08
CA GLY A 93 -3.48 -14.69 -5.54
C GLY A 93 -4.20 -15.54 -6.59
N LEU A 94 -4.86 -14.93 -7.58
CA LEU A 94 -5.46 -15.68 -8.71
C LEU A 94 -4.40 -16.44 -9.49
N VAL A 95 -3.29 -15.80 -9.85
CA VAL A 95 -2.19 -16.45 -10.55
C VAL A 95 -1.63 -17.60 -9.71
N ALA A 96 -1.35 -17.36 -8.43
CA ALA A 96 -0.83 -18.39 -7.54
C ALA A 96 -1.80 -19.56 -7.31
N PHE A 97 -3.11 -19.34 -7.38
CA PHE A 97 -4.12 -20.38 -7.20
C PHE A 97 -4.24 -21.32 -8.42
N PHE A 98 -3.90 -20.85 -9.63
CA PHE A 98 -4.03 -21.61 -10.88
C PHE A 98 -2.69 -22.06 -11.49
N SER A 99 -1.55 -21.67 -10.91
CA SER A 99 -0.20 -22.12 -11.31
C SER A 99 0.23 -23.37 -10.57
#